data_AF-A0A1D8P774-F1
#
_entry.id   AF-A0A1D8P774-F1
#
_cell.length_a   1.000
_cell.length_b   1.000
_cell.length_c   1.000
_cell.angle_alpha   90.00
_cell.angle_beta   90.00
_cell.angle_gamma   90.00
#
_symmetry.space_group_name_H-M   'P 1'
#
loop_
_entity.id
_entity.type
_entity.pdbx_description
1 polymer ?
#
loop_
_entity_poly.entity_id
_entity_poly.type
_entity_poly.pdbx_seq_one_letter_code
_entity_poly.pdbx_strand_id
1 'polypeptide(L)'
;MKITFSNDSIYDVPEGKWEQILKIKPIKTTYNIDKTYHSEYRDLDNKVVHTSAGRWEIKGDSIFLTSDNITTSYYFKYKNKTAEFTGMLDWNQDGKPHELYYGKQKKE
;
A
#
# COMPACT_ATOMS: atom_id res chain seq x y z
N MET A 1 6.50 33.56 -18.35
CA MET A 1 5.27 32.77 -18.11
C MET A 1 5.58 31.80 -16.97
N LYS A 2 5.07 32.06 -15.76
CA LYS A 2 5.17 31.11 -14.65
C LYS A 2 4.10 30.04 -14.91
N ILE A 3 4.51 28.80 -15.10
CA ILE A 3 3.59 27.66 -15.09
C ILE A 3 3.63 27.12 -13.67
N THR A 4 2.54 27.32 -12.95
CA THR A 4 2.31 26.69 -11.65
C THR A 4 1.51 25.41 -11.92
N PHE A 5 2.07 24.25 -11.59
CA PHE A 5 1.29 23.02 -11.51
C PHE A 5 0.83 22.87 -10.06
N SER A 6 -0.47 22.85 -9.83
CA SER A 6 -1.06 22.30 -8.61
C SER A 6 -2.38 21.63 -8.99
N ASN A 7 -2.27 20.52 -9.71
CA ASN A 7 -3.40 19.60 -9.90
C ASN A 7 -3.13 18.37 -9.06
N ASP A 8 -3.36 18.48 -7.75
CA ASP A 8 -3.42 17.32 -6.87
C ASP A 8 -4.66 16.49 -7.29
N SER A 9 -4.48 15.50 -8.15
CA SER A 9 -5.54 14.59 -8.55
C SER A 9 -5.54 13.37 -7.64
N ILE A 10 -6.64 13.15 -6.92
CA ILE A 10 -6.82 11.92 -6.13
C ILE A 10 -7.11 10.77 -7.09
N TYR A 11 -6.28 9.74 -7.08
CA TYR A 11 -6.59 8.47 -7.71
C TYR A 11 -7.33 7.57 -6.71
N ASP A 12 -8.65 7.44 -6.88
CA ASP A 12 -9.51 6.64 -6.01
C ASP A 12 -9.98 5.35 -6.71
N VAL A 13 -10.01 4.26 -5.95
CA VAL A 13 -10.54 2.97 -6.39
C VAL A 13 -11.67 2.58 -5.44
N PRO A 14 -12.94 2.82 -5.81
CA PRO A 14 -14.07 2.52 -4.94
C PRO A 14 -14.14 1.05 -4.53
N GLU A 15 -14.73 0.79 -3.37
CA GLU A 15 -14.99 -0.58 -2.92
C GLU A 15 -15.80 -1.36 -3.97
N GLY A 16 -15.37 -2.58 -4.26
CA GLY A 16 -15.97 -3.42 -5.31
C GLY A 16 -15.60 -3.05 -6.74
N LYS A 17 -14.79 -1.99 -6.98
CA LYS A 17 -14.31 -1.60 -8.31
C LYS A 17 -12.85 -1.94 -8.60
N TRP A 18 -12.15 -2.55 -7.64
CA TRP A 18 -10.74 -2.93 -7.72
C TRP A 18 -10.36 -3.63 -9.03
N GLU A 19 -10.96 -4.79 -9.32
CA GLU A 19 -10.63 -5.57 -10.53
C GLU A 19 -11.01 -4.83 -11.81
N GLN A 20 -12.10 -4.05 -11.79
CA GLN A 20 -12.57 -3.28 -12.94
C GLN A 20 -11.57 -2.17 -13.31
N ILE A 21 -11.00 -1.49 -12.32
CA ILE A 21 -10.13 -0.32 -12.50
C ILE A 21 -8.67 -0.74 -12.64
N LEU A 22 -8.16 -1.55 -11.72
CA LEU A 22 -6.73 -1.90 -11.63
C LEU A 22 -6.34 -3.12 -12.46
N LYS A 23 -7.31 -3.88 -12.98
CA LYS A 23 -7.08 -5.08 -13.82
C LYS A 23 -6.22 -6.16 -13.16
N ILE A 24 -6.21 -6.20 -11.83
CA ILE A 24 -5.58 -7.24 -11.01
C ILE A 24 -6.55 -7.65 -9.90
N LYS A 25 -6.34 -8.82 -9.30
CA LYS A 25 -7.03 -9.20 -8.05
C LYS A 25 -6.59 -8.31 -6.89
N PRO A 26 -7.39 -8.20 -5.81
CA PRO A 26 -6.93 -7.60 -4.56
C PRO A 26 -5.61 -8.24 -4.10
N ILE A 27 -4.66 -7.41 -3.72
CA ILE A 27 -3.33 -7.86 -3.29
C ILE A 27 -3.48 -8.69 -2.01
N LYS A 28 -2.87 -9.87 -2.00
CA LYS A 28 -2.86 -10.75 -0.81
C LYS A 28 -1.55 -10.58 -0.08
N THR A 29 -1.61 -10.02 1.14
CA THR A 29 -0.43 -9.85 2.00
C THR A 29 -0.52 -10.74 3.22
N THR A 30 0.52 -11.53 3.47
CA THR A 30 0.69 -12.33 4.69
C THR A 30 1.72 -11.66 5.59
N TYR A 31 1.35 -11.37 6.83
CA TYR A 31 2.23 -10.87 7.89
C TYR A 31 2.55 -12.01 8.87
N ASN A 32 3.80 -12.47 8.88
CA ASN A 32 4.24 -13.61 9.68
C ASN A 32 4.68 -13.18 11.09
N ILE A 33 4.59 -14.11 12.06
CA ILE A 33 4.97 -13.87 13.46
C ILE A 33 6.46 -13.57 13.65
N ASP A 34 7.31 -14.03 12.72
CA ASP A 34 8.75 -13.79 12.70
C ASP A 34 9.14 -12.39 12.18
N LYS A 35 8.15 -11.51 12.00
CA LYS A 35 8.29 -10.15 11.48
C LYS A 35 8.65 -10.08 10.00
N THR A 36 8.38 -11.13 9.22
CA THR A 36 8.44 -11.08 7.76
C THR A 36 7.06 -10.85 7.15
N TYR A 37 6.99 -10.28 5.94
CA TYR A 37 5.77 -10.22 5.16
C TYR A 37 6.01 -10.65 3.71
N HIS A 38 4.95 -11.10 3.06
CA HIS A 38 4.93 -11.45 1.65
C HIS A 38 3.62 -10.98 1.01
N SER A 39 3.71 -10.36 -0.15
CA SER A 39 2.55 -9.93 -0.94
C SER A 39 2.56 -10.57 -2.32
N GLU A 40 1.40 -11.07 -2.73
CA GLU A 40 1.18 -11.61 -4.08
C GLU A 40 0.27 -10.68 -4.89
N TYR A 41 0.71 -10.39 -6.11
CA TYR A 41 -0.04 -9.63 -7.10
C TYR A 41 -0.46 -10.62 -8.19
N ARG A 42 -1.77 -10.76 -8.39
CA ARG A 42 -2.35 -11.74 -9.30
C ARG A 42 -3.15 -11.04 -10.38
N ASP A 43 -3.03 -11.51 -11.61
CA ASP A 43 -3.90 -11.07 -12.71
C ASP A 43 -5.35 -11.55 -12.52
N LEU A 44 -6.24 -11.16 -13.42
CA LEU A 44 -7.67 -11.52 -13.34
C LEU A 44 -7.92 -13.02 -13.48
N ASP A 45 -6.99 -13.77 -14.09
CA ASP A 45 -6.99 -15.23 -14.19
C ASP A 45 -6.36 -15.91 -12.96
N ASN A 46 -6.07 -15.13 -11.92
CA ASN A 46 -5.50 -15.56 -10.64
C ASN A 46 -4.06 -16.08 -10.70
N LYS A 47 -3.35 -15.83 -11.81
CA LYS A 47 -1.92 -16.15 -11.96
C LYS A 47 -1.08 -15.08 -11.28
N VAL A 48 -0.06 -15.51 -10.53
CA VAL A 48 0.90 -14.59 -9.90
C VAL A 48 1.72 -13.91 -11.00
N VAL A 49 1.67 -12.58 -11.03
CA VAL A 49 2.42 -11.74 -11.98
C VAL A 49 3.55 -10.97 -11.30
N HIS A 50 3.45 -10.76 -9.99
CA HIS A 50 4.49 -10.12 -9.19
C HIS A 50 4.38 -10.55 -7.73
N THR A 51 5.50 -10.46 -7.00
CA THR A 51 5.56 -10.69 -5.56
C THR A 51 6.48 -9.67 -4.92
N SER A 52 6.14 -9.22 -3.72
CA SER A 52 7.04 -8.46 -2.86
C SER A 52 7.18 -9.13 -1.49
N ALA A 53 8.31 -8.93 -0.84
CA ALA A 53 8.56 -9.48 0.49
C ALA A 53 9.48 -8.56 1.28
N GLY A 54 9.45 -8.69 2.60
CA GLY A 54 10.28 -7.86 3.45
C GLY A 54 10.06 -8.13 4.93
N ARG A 55 10.43 -7.15 5.74
CA ARG A 55 10.22 -7.15 7.18
C ARG A 55 9.16 -6.13 7.58
N TRP A 56 8.43 -6.41 8.64
CA TRP A 56 7.49 -5.46 9.22
C TRP A 56 7.73 -5.28 10.72
N GLU A 57 7.42 -4.09 11.21
CA GLU A 57 7.41 -3.80 12.64
C GLU A 57 6.33 -2.77 12.97
N ILE A 58 5.79 -2.85 14.19
CA ILE A 58 4.88 -1.84 14.74
C ILE A 58 5.65 -1.03 15.77
N LYS A 59 5.61 0.28 15.66
CA LYS A 59 6.16 1.23 16.65
C LYS A 59 5.10 2.29 16.91
N GLY A 60 4.57 2.32 18.13
CA GLY A 60 3.46 3.20 18.48
C GLY A 60 2.21 2.87 17.65
N ASP A 61 1.66 3.88 16.98
CA ASP A 61 0.49 3.79 16.10
C ASP A 61 0.84 3.54 14.63
N SER A 62 2.11 3.25 14.34
CA SER A 62 2.62 3.16 12.98
C SER A 62 3.19 1.77 12.67
N ILE A 63 2.97 1.33 11.43
CA ILE A 63 3.60 0.15 10.85
C ILE A 63 4.70 0.59 9.89
N PHE A 64 5.84 -0.11 9.96
CA PHE A 64 6.99 0.10 9.10
C PHE A 64 7.18 -1.17 8.27
N LEU A 65 7.25 -1.01 6.96
CA LEU A 65 7.48 -2.08 6.00
C LEU A 65 8.82 -1.81 5.31
N THR A 66 9.77 -2.73 5.47
CA THR A 66 11.10 -2.62 4.86
C THR A 66 11.26 -3.70 3.80
N SER A 67 11.55 -3.30 2.56
CA SER A 67 11.87 -4.17 1.43
C SER A 67 13.00 -3.54 0.63
N ASP A 68 13.98 -4.33 0.18
CA ASP A 68 15.14 -3.86 -0.59
C ASP A 68 15.86 -2.63 0.02
N ASN A 69 16.00 -2.63 1.36
CA ASN A 69 16.54 -1.53 2.17
C ASN A 69 15.76 -0.21 2.14
N ILE A 70 14.60 -0.18 1.49
CA ILE A 70 13.67 0.95 1.50
C ILE A 70 12.63 0.69 2.58
N THR A 71 12.42 1.65 3.47
CA THR A 71 11.40 1.57 4.53
C THR A 71 10.30 2.57 4.25
N THR A 72 9.07 2.08 4.19
CA THR A 72 7.86 2.90 4.14
C THR A 72 7.11 2.77 5.45
N SER A 73 6.64 3.88 6.00
CA SER A 73 5.83 3.90 7.22
C SER A 73 4.41 4.38 6.95
N TYR A 74 3.47 3.83 7.70
CA TYR A 74 2.07 4.23 7.67
C TYR A 74 1.55 4.34 9.09
N TYR A 75 0.74 5.36 9.34
CA TYR A 75 -0.19 5.33 10.45
C TYR A 75 -1.13 4.14 10.24
N PHE A 76 -1.26 3.31 11.27
CA PHE A 76 -1.86 1.98 11.18
C PHE A 76 -3.00 1.83 12.19
N LYS A 77 -4.17 1.48 11.69
CA LYS A 77 -5.33 1.10 12.51
C LYS A 77 -5.76 -0.31 12.15
N TYR A 78 -5.88 -1.17 13.15
CA TYR A 78 -6.50 -2.49 12.98
C TYR A 78 -7.71 -2.64 13.90
N LYS A 79 -8.89 -2.79 13.32
CA LYS A 79 -10.15 -2.99 14.04
C LYS A 79 -11.12 -3.80 13.20
N ASN A 80 -11.89 -4.70 13.81
CA ASN A 80 -12.95 -5.47 13.13
C ASN A 80 -12.44 -6.17 11.85
N LYS A 81 -11.30 -6.88 11.94
CA LYS A 81 -10.66 -7.57 10.81
C LYS A 81 -10.26 -6.66 9.65
N THR A 82 -10.20 -5.36 9.86
CA THR A 82 -9.84 -4.38 8.85
C THR A 82 -8.57 -3.66 9.30
N ALA A 83 -7.56 -3.67 8.43
CA ALA A 83 -6.36 -2.86 8.54
C ALA A 83 -6.50 -1.63 7.64
N GLU A 84 -6.24 -0.45 8.20
CA GLU A 84 -6.19 0.83 7.49
C GLU A 84 -4.79 1.41 7.61
N PHE A 85 -4.29 1.90 6.48
CA PHE A 85 -2.95 2.47 6.33
C PHE A 85 -3.09 3.89 5.80
N THR A 86 -2.46 4.85 6.46
CA THR A 86 -2.41 6.25 5.99
C THR A 86 -0.98 6.75 6.06
N GLY A 87 -0.49 7.35 4.99
CA GLY A 87 0.88 7.87 4.95
C GLY A 87 1.07 8.90 3.85
N MET A 88 2.12 9.71 3.98
CA MET A 88 2.60 10.55 2.89
C MET A 88 3.67 9.74 2.15
N LEU A 89 3.46 9.49 0.86
CA LEU A 89 4.39 8.77 0.00
C LEU A 89 5.07 9.74 -0.96
N ASP A 90 6.25 9.35 -1.43
CA ASP A 90 6.99 10.02 -2.50
C ASP A 90 6.86 9.16 -3.76
N TRP A 91 5.75 9.32 -4.48
CA TRP A 91 5.45 8.45 -5.63
C TRP A 91 6.34 8.76 -6.84
N ASN A 92 6.74 10.03 -7.01
CA ASN A 92 7.58 10.47 -8.11
C ASN A 92 9.09 10.29 -7.84
N GLN A 93 9.46 9.87 -6.63
CA GLN A 93 10.82 9.61 -6.17
C GLN A 93 11.72 10.86 -6.18
N ASP A 94 11.16 12.04 -5.95
CA ASP A 94 11.92 13.30 -5.88
C ASP A 94 12.54 13.60 -4.50
N GLY A 95 12.33 12.69 -3.54
CA GLY A 95 12.80 12.76 -2.17
C GLY A 95 11.85 13.48 -1.23
N LYS A 96 10.66 13.91 -1.68
CA LYS A 96 9.68 14.64 -0.86
C LYS A 96 8.35 13.91 -0.84
N PRO A 97 7.96 13.31 0.30
CA PRO A 97 6.63 12.72 0.41
C PRO A 97 5.58 13.83 0.49
N HIS A 98 4.82 14.02 -0.58
CA HIS A 98 3.79 15.05 -0.65
C HIS A 98 2.44 14.50 -1.14
N GLU A 99 2.37 13.22 -1.50
CA GLU A 99 1.14 12.57 -1.90
C GLU A 99 0.55 11.74 -0.76
N LEU A 100 -0.71 12.03 -0.41
CA LEU A 100 -1.45 11.27 0.59
C LEU A 100 -1.85 9.90 0.02
N TYR A 101 -1.46 8.85 0.73
CA TYR A 101 -1.93 7.48 0.50
C TYR A 101 -2.92 7.05 1.59
N TYR A 102 -4.00 6.40 1.17
CA TYR A 102 -4.91 5.66 2.03
C TYR A 102 -5.13 4.26 1.44
N GLY A 103 -4.94 3.23 2.26
CA GLY A 103 -5.16 1.84 1.89
C GLY A 103 -5.97 1.10 2.94
N LYS A 104 -6.80 0.15 2.50
CA LYS A 104 -7.62 -0.68 3.37
C LYS A 104 -7.48 -2.15 2.98
N GLN A 105 -7.18 -3.00 3.95
CA GLN A 105 -7.09 -4.45 3.78
C GLN A 105 -8.05 -5.14 4.75
N LYS A 106 -8.76 -6.17 4.27
CA LYS A 106 -9.62 -7.01 5.11
C LYS A 106 -8.93 -8.35 5.33
N LYS A 107 -8.88 -8.80 6.58
CA LYS A 107 -8.40 -10.14 6.93
C LYS A 107 -9.42 -11.17 6.44
N GLU A 108 -8.96 -12.06 5.55
CA GLU A 108 -9.68 -13.26 5.11
C GLU A 108 -9.73 -14.31 6.24
#